data_AF-T1G890-F1
#
_entry.id   AF-T1G890-F1
#
_cell.length_a   1.000
_cell.length_b   1.000
_cell.length_c   1.000
_cell.angle_alpha   90.00
_cell.angle_beta   90.00
_cell.angle_gamma   90.00
#
_symmetry.space_group_name_H-M   'P 1'
#
loop_
_entity.id
_entity.type
_entity.pdbx_description
1 polymer ?
#
loop_
_entity_poly.entity_id
_entity_poly.type
_entity_poly.pdbx_seq_one_letter_code
_entity_poly.pdbx_strand_id
1 'polypeptide(L)' 'KEIYREVYTVHLKKILEREFKQKKFIERKDRDRISNETGLDDRQIKFWFQNRSVKARKQGKITRK' A
#
# COMPACT_ATOMS: atom_id res chain seq x y z
N LYS A 1 15.21 9.70 10.46
CA LYS A 1 15.68 8.33 10.10
C LYS A 1 15.12 8.01 8.72
N GLU A 2 15.94 8.14 7.68
CA GLU A 2 15.55 7.92 6.29
C GLU A 2 16.04 6.55 5.83
N ILE A 3 15.19 5.54 5.99
CA ILE A 3 15.43 4.19 5.46
C ILE A 3 14.31 3.90 4.45
N TYR A 4 14.41 4.44 3.24
CA TYR A 4 13.35 4.30 2.22
C TYR A 4 13.27 2.90 1.59
N ARG A 5 14.14 1.97 2.00
CA ARG A 5 14.23 0.63 1.41
C ARG A 5 14.26 -0.48 2.46
N GLU A 6 13.41 -0.39 3.48
CA GLU A 6 13.10 -1.58 4.27
C GLU A 6 12.34 -2.58 3.39
N VAL A 7 12.89 -3.81 3.31
CA VAL A 7 12.24 -4.89 2.59
C VAL A 7 11.04 -5.33 3.43
N TYR A 8 9.82 -5.00 2.96
CA TYR A 8 8.61 -5.45 3.63
C TYR A 8 8.63 -6.98 3.80
N THR A 9 8.41 -7.43 5.04
CA THR A 9 8.25 -8.86 5.34
C THR A 9 7.01 -9.42 4.63
N VAL A 10 6.95 -10.75 4.51
CA VAL A 10 5.81 -11.44 3.87
C VAL A 10 4.48 -11.07 4.54
N HIS A 11 4.50 -10.90 5.87
CA HIS A 11 3.34 -10.50 6.65
C HIS A 11 2.84 -9.10 6.27
N LEU A 12 3.72 -8.09 6.22
CA LEU A 12 3.37 -6.73 5.86
C LEU A 12 2.81 -6.65 4.43
N LYS A 13 3.43 -7.37 3.48
CA LYS A 13 2.92 -7.47 2.10
C LYS A 13 1.52 -8.08 2.05
N LYS A 14 1.25 -9.11 2.86
CA LYS A 14 -0.06 -9.77 2.91
C LYS A 14 -1.16 -8.82 3.40
N ILE A 15 -0.87 -8.01 4.42
CA ILE A 15 -1.79 -6.98 4.93
C ILE A 15 -2.06 -5.94 3.84
N LEU A 16 -1.00 -5.35 3.27
CA LEU A 16 -1.13 -4.32 2.23
C LEU A 16 -1.90 -4.83 0.99
N GLU A 17 -1.65 -6.07 0.57
CA GLU A 17 -2.38 -6.71 -0.54
C GLU A 17 -3.85 -7.01 -0.18
N ARG A 18 -4.16 -7.37 1.07
CA ARG A 18 -5.55 -7.57 1.54
C ARG A 18 -6.32 -6.26 1.44
N GLU A 19 -5.77 -5.18 1.99
CA GLU A 19 -6.42 -3.87 1.96
C GLU A 19 -6.53 -3.34 0.51
N PHE A 20 -5.51 -3.51 -0.33
CA PHE A 20 -5.57 -3.13 -1.75
C PHE A 20 -6.61 -3.92 -2.57
N LYS A 21 -6.90 -5.17 -2.18
CA LYS A 21 -7.98 -5.94 -2.80
C LYS A 21 -9.34 -5.32 -2.51
N GLN A 22 -9.56 -4.86 -1.28
CA GLN A 22 -10.80 -4.22 -0.85
C GLN A 22 -10.93 -2.81 -1.41
N LYS A 23 -9.85 -2.02 -1.39
CA LYS A 23 -9.86 -0.61 -1.79
C LYS A 23 -8.64 -0.26 -2.64
N LYS A 24 -8.87 0.09 -3.91
CA LYS A 24 -7.79 0.45 -4.85
C LYS A 24 -7.15 1.81 -4.56
N PHE A 25 -7.80 2.63 -3.74
CA PHE A 25 -7.33 3.96 -3.32
C PHE A 25 -7.40 4.06 -1.81
N ILE A 26 -6.27 4.31 -1.15
CA ILE A 26 -6.22 4.38 0.30
C ILE A 26 -6.46 5.81 0.79
N GLU A 27 -7.36 5.99 1.76
CA GLU A 27 -7.61 7.28 2.40
C GLU A 27 -6.74 7.47 3.64
N ARG A 28 -6.72 8.69 4.21
CA ARG A 28 -5.90 8.99 5.40
C ARG A 28 -6.25 8.10 6.60
N LYS A 29 -7.54 7.85 6.83
CA LYS A 29 -8.01 7.01 7.94
C LYS A 29 -7.55 5.55 7.79
N ASP A 30 -7.57 5.04 6.57
CA ASP A 30 -7.08 3.69 6.28
C ASP A 30 -5.56 3.58 6.45
N ARG A 31 -4.80 4.62 6.03
CA ARG A 31 -3.35 4.68 6.26
C ARG A 31 -3.00 4.70 7.74
N ASP A 32 -3.76 5.44 8.55
CA ASP A 32 -3.57 5.47 10.00
C ASP A 32 -3.80 4.09 10.63
N ARG A 33 -4.88 3.41 10.24
CA ARG A 33 -5.16 2.04 10.68
C ARG A 33 -4.06 1.07 10.29
N ILE A 34 -3.60 1.11 9.03
CA ILE A 34 -2.52 0.23 8.55
C ILE A 34 -1.20 0.57 9.25
N SER A 35 -0.90 1.85 9.49
CA SER A 35 0.28 2.29 10.23
C SER A 35 0.30 1.69 11.64
N ASN A 36 -0.82 1.79 12.37
CA ASN A 36 -0.95 1.17 13.69
C ASN A 36 -0.82 -0.36 13.67
N GLU A 37 -1.34 -1.03 12.62
CA GLU A 37 -1.27 -2.50 12.49
C GLU A 37 0.11 -3.01 12.04
N THR A 38 0.83 -2.23 11.23
CA THR A 38 2.06 -2.68 10.54
C THR A 38 3.34 -2.01 11.03
N GLY A 39 3.22 -0.93 11.80
CA GLY A 39 4.32 -0.05 12.20
C GLY A 39 4.94 0.75 11.04
N LEU A 40 4.31 0.75 9.86
CA LEU A 40 4.80 1.45 8.68
C LEU A 40 4.41 2.93 8.71
N ASP A 41 5.32 3.78 8.25
CA ASP A 41 5.03 5.20 8.14
C ASP A 41 3.92 5.47 7.09
N ASP A 42 3.09 6.50 7.33
CA ASP A 42 2.03 6.94 6.42
C ASP A 42 2.56 7.14 4.98
N ARG A 43 3.79 7.62 4.84
CA ARG A 43 4.45 7.82 3.56
C ARG A 43 4.83 6.50 2.89
N GLN A 44 5.32 5.52 3.65
CA GLN A 44 5.64 4.18 3.13
C GLN A 44 4.38 3.50 2.59
N ILE A 45 3.28 3.57 3.35
CA ILE A 45 1.97 3.03 2.94
C ILE A 45 1.47 3.76 1.69
N LYS A 46 1.53 5.10 1.66
CA LYS A 46 1.15 5.91 0.49
C LYS A 46 1.94 5.52 -0.76
N PHE A 47 3.27 5.43 -0.67
CA PHE A 47 4.12 5.05 -1.78
C PHE A 47 3.89 3.61 -2.25
N TRP A 48 3.67 2.68 -1.31
CA TRP A 48 3.33 1.32 -1.66
C TRP A 48 2.03 1.25 -2.46
N PHE A 49 0.98 1.94 -2.02
CA PHE A 49 -0.31 1.98 -2.74
C PHE A 49 -0.20 2.64 -4.11
N GLN A 50 0.59 3.71 -4.23
CA GLN A 50 0.87 4.33 -5.53
C GLN A 50 1.58 3.36 -6.48
N ASN A 51 2.65 2.70 -6.01
CA ASN A 51 3.40 1.74 -6.82
C ASN A 51 2.53 0.52 -7.19
N ARG A 52 1.70 0.05 -6.24
CA ARG A 52 0.78 -1.08 -6.46
C ARG A 52 -0.29 -0.75 -7.50
N SER A 53 -0.83 0.46 -7.49
CA SER A 53 -1.79 0.96 -8.47
C SER A 53 -1.18 1.12 -9.86
N VAL A 54 0.06 1.63 -9.97
CA VAL A 54 0.80 1.68 -11.24
C VAL A 54 1.00 0.28 -11.81
N LYS A 55 1.41 -0.68 -10.97
CA LYS A 55 1.55 -2.09 -11.37
C LYS A 55 0.22 -2.70 -11.83
N ALA A 56 -0.88 -2.41 -11.13
CA ALA A 56 -2.21 -2.89 -11.49
C ALA A 56 -2.72 -2.28 -12.80
N ARG A 57 -2.46 -0.99 -13.06
CA ARG A 57 -2.74 -0.33 -14.36
C ARG A 57 -1.95 -0.95 -15.50
N LYS A 58 -0.63 -1.17 -15.32
CA LYS A 58 0.22 -1.83 -16.32
C LYS A 58 -0.25 -3.26 -16.64
N GLN A 59 -0.89 -3.92 -15.69
CA GLN A 59 -1.48 -5.26 -15.87
C GLN A 59 -2.91 -5.25 -16.42
N GLY A 60 -3.45 -4.09 -16.83
CA GLY A 60 -4.83 -3.96 -17.32
C GLY A 60 -5.92 -4.16 -16.27
N LYS A 61 -5.58 -4.23 -14.97
CA LYS A 61 -6.52 -4.51 -13.86
C LYS A 61 -7.19 -3.27 -13.28
N ILE A 62 -6.83 -2.08 -13.75
CA ILE A 62 -7.49 -0.81 -13.40
C ILE A 62 -7.76 -0.08 -14.70
N THR A 63 -8.98 -0.26 -15.23
CA THR A 63 -9.51 0.53 -16.33
C THR A 63 -9.78 1.94 -15.81
N ARG A 64 -9.28 2.97 -16.50
CA ARG A 64 -9.87 4.31 -16.36
C ARG A 64 -11.30 4.17 -16.88
N LYS A 65 -12.29 4.18 -15.97
CA LYS A 65 -13.63 4.58 -16.38
C LYS A 65 -13.60 6.05 -16.75
#